data_AF-A0A9P9QBK2-F1
#
_entry.id   AF-A0A9P9QBK2-F1
#
_cell.length_a   1.000
_cell.length_b   1.000
_cell.length_c   1.000
_cell.angle_alpha   90.00
_cell.angle_beta   90.00
_cell.angle_gamma   90.00
#
_symmetry.space_group_name_H-M   'P 1'
#
loop_
_entity.id
_entity.type
_entity.pdbx_description
1 polymer ?
#
loop_
_entity_poly.entity_id
_entity_poly.type
_entity_poly.pdbx_seq_one_letter_code
_entity_poly.pdbx_strand_id
1 'polypeptide(L)'
;MYQRLVRRRAATLFFGPAPSFSRFYSHSFASLPSSRGLSPKTLPVKSAPTHRAMSTGSETSRPRTGISGIDGQIPRCLDILKHEMTSPEFHDSVWGFVIYRCVEGNDATWSSLLQTIRDDVRTWFEPENHTSPVPDDILQFHDLHVIDDKKLYGASIRQVREHFREWVPSNLKSRLRPNTTIEDISRIGADTTPRYMLCLAVDQICLESLDNPSINSLVVKLVLKDFDLEEESAEDKVAYAERYEEHTPDEGWMYMPLAQYMETYTNWIAWDDWYDNYVNPPFTNYCEDESHRIGPWRDKKN
;
A
#
# COMPACT_ATOMS: atom_id res chain seq x y z
N MET A 1 20.05 -8.86 13.15
CA MET A 1 21.31 -8.43 12.48
C MET A 1 21.13 -8.22 10.96
N TYR A 2 19.90 -8.29 10.43
CA TYR A 2 19.56 -7.98 9.04
C TYR A 2 19.33 -6.46 8.79
N GLN A 3 18.95 -5.70 9.83
CA GLN A 3 18.78 -4.23 9.76
C GLN A 3 20.09 -3.42 9.53
N ARG A 4 21.28 -4.03 9.53
CA ARG A 4 22.56 -3.34 9.28
C ARG A 4 23.15 -3.59 7.89
N LEU A 5 22.64 -4.55 7.12
CA LEU A 5 23.16 -4.82 5.77
C LEU A 5 22.38 -4.08 4.67
N VAL A 6 21.06 -3.88 4.83
CA VAL A 6 20.23 -3.15 3.86
C VAL A 6 20.48 -1.63 3.89
N ARG A 7 20.92 -1.06 5.02
CA ARG A 7 21.25 0.37 5.15
C ARG A 7 22.54 0.82 4.43
N ARG A 8 23.29 -0.07 3.77
CA ARG A 8 24.59 0.29 3.14
C ARG A 8 24.51 0.71 1.68
N ARG A 9 23.33 0.76 1.04
CA ARG A 9 23.24 1.14 -0.39
C ARG A 9 22.37 2.37 -0.72
N ALA A 10 21.90 3.12 0.27
CA ALA A 10 21.34 4.46 0.05
C ALA A 10 22.41 5.58 -0.06
N ALA A 11 23.71 5.25 -0.08
CA ALA A 11 24.79 6.24 0.06
C ALA A 11 25.74 6.37 -1.16
N THR A 12 25.37 5.87 -2.35
CA THR A 12 26.29 5.85 -3.50
C THR A 12 25.74 6.52 -4.76
N LEU A 13 24.94 7.58 -4.63
CA LEU A 13 24.58 8.47 -5.76
C LEU A 13 24.54 9.96 -5.34
N PHE A 14 25.55 10.46 -4.62
CA PHE A 14 25.78 11.91 -4.52
C PHE A 14 27.26 12.20 -4.26
N PHE A 15 28.07 12.21 -5.32
CA PHE A 15 29.35 12.93 -5.31
C PHE A 15 29.61 13.55 -6.69
N GLY A 16 29.30 14.85 -6.79
CA GLY A 16 29.70 15.77 -7.85
C GLY A 16 29.71 17.19 -7.26
N PRO A 17 30.66 18.07 -7.63
CA PRO A 17 31.12 19.15 -6.76
C PRO A 17 30.14 20.34 -6.71
N ALA A 18 29.96 20.88 -5.51
CA ALA A 18 29.20 22.11 -5.28
C ALA A 18 29.91 23.33 -5.88
N PRO A 19 29.19 24.27 -6.53
CA PRO A 19 29.76 25.56 -6.87
C PRO A 19 29.77 26.47 -5.63
N SER A 20 30.93 27.09 -5.43
CA SER A 20 31.23 28.10 -4.43
C SER A 20 30.36 29.36 -4.57
N PHE A 21 29.71 29.78 -3.48
CA PHE A 21 29.42 31.19 -3.25
C PHE A 21 29.73 31.56 -1.79
N SER A 22 30.74 32.41 -1.64
CA SER A 22 31.00 33.17 -0.43
C SER A 22 30.22 34.48 -0.50
N ARG A 23 29.60 34.90 0.60
CA ARG A 23 29.88 36.17 1.31
C ARG A 23 28.83 36.50 2.39
N PHE A 24 29.36 36.71 3.60
CA PHE A 24 29.02 37.65 4.67
C PHE A 24 27.56 37.81 5.13
N TYR A 25 27.32 37.59 6.44
CA TYR A 25 27.24 38.69 7.43
C TYR A 25 27.45 38.15 8.86
N SER A 26 28.07 38.99 9.69
CA SER A 26 28.64 38.68 11.01
C SER A 26 27.74 39.08 12.19
N HIS A 27 27.88 38.30 13.28
CA HIS A 27 27.75 38.64 14.71
C HIS A 27 26.44 39.27 15.25
N SER A 28 25.85 38.64 16.29
CA SER A 28 26.29 38.89 17.68
C SER A 28 25.65 37.92 18.70
N PHE A 29 26.41 37.65 19.76
CA PHE A 29 26.12 36.78 20.91
C PHE A 29 25.25 37.49 21.96
N ALA A 30 24.41 36.74 22.70
CA ALA A 30 24.10 37.03 24.10
C ALA A 30 23.57 35.80 24.86
N SER A 31 24.00 35.71 26.11
CA SER A 31 24.04 34.55 27.00
C SER A 31 22.72 34.23 27.73
N LEU A 32 22.57 32.96 28.12
CA LEU A 32 21.62 32.44 29.12
C LEU A 32 22.01 32.83 30.56
N PRO A 33 21.05 32.78 31.50
CA PRO A 33 21.37 32.35 32.86
C PRO A 33 20.51 31.18 33.38
N SER A 34 21.09 30.55 34.39
CA SER A 34 20.74 29.29 35.05
C SER A 34 19.87 29.46 36.30
N SER A 35 19.02 28.44 36.50
CA SER A 35 18.38 27.84 37.69
C SER A 35 18.41 28.47 39.12
N ARG A 36 17.28 28.29 39.82
CA ARG A 36 17.01 27.90 41.23
C ARG A 36 15.47 28.03 41.41
N GLY A 37 14.65 27.09 41.89
CA GLY A 37 14.74 26.07 42.93
C GLY A 37 13.77 26.47 44.06
N LEU A 38 12.75 25.66 44.42
CA LEU A 38 12.10 25.58 45.75
C LEU A 38 10.98 24.50 45.83
N SER A 39 10.84 23.97 47.05
CA SER A 39 10.30 22.69 47.53
C SER A 39 8.75 22.58 47.76
N PRO A 40 8.22 21.40 48.19
CA PRO A 40 6.82 20.97 48.03
C PRO A 40 5.98 21.01 49.32
N LYS A 41 4.64 20.86 49.20
CA LYS A 41 3.70 20.54 50.30
C LYS A 41 2.54 19.62 49.87
N THR A 42 2.05 18.90 50.87
CA THR A 42 1.32 17.62 50.90
C THR A 42 -0.23 17.75 50.87
N LEU A 43 -0.89 16.61 50.58
CA LEU A 43 -2.34 16.27 50.42
C LEU A 43 -3.27 16.61 51.64
N PRO A 44 -4.63 16.51 51.52
CA PRO A 44 -5.32 15.22 51.77
C PRO A 44 -6.65 14.89 51.02
N VAL A 45 -6.86 13.57 50.90
CA VAL A 45 -8.03 12.67 50.68
C VAL A 45 -9.48 13.16 50.91
N LYS A 46 -10.43 12.68 50.08
CA LYS A 46 -11.82 12.20 50.40
C LYS A 46 -12.53 11.57 49.17
N SER A 47 -12.75 10.24 49.14
CA SER A 47 -14.00 9.49 49.40
C SER A 47 -15.01 9.39 48.23
N ALA A 48 -15.31 8.15 47.80
CA ALA A 48 -16.38 7.76 46.88
C ALA A 48 -17.77 7.74 47.55
N PRO A 49 -18.87 7.68 46.76
CA PRO A 49 -19.79 6.54 46.92
C PRO A 49 -20.43 6.00 45.61
N THR A 50 -20.94 4.77 45.76
CA THR A 50 -21.61 3.86 44.81
C THR A 50 -23.09 4.20 44.57
N HIS A 51 -23.63 3.98 43.34
CA HIS A 51 -24.84 3.16 43.02
C HIS A 51 -25.51 3.46 41.65
N ARG A 52 -25.53 2.42 40.79
CA ARG A 52 -26.60 1.87 39.93
C ARG A 52 -27.74 2.77 39.40
N ALA A 53 -27.85 2.86 38.06
CA ALA A 53 -29.13 2.89 37.33
C ALA A 53 -28.98 2.29 35.93
N MET A 54 -29.87 1.37 35.56
CA MET A 54 -30.09 0.91 34.18
C MET A 54 -30.98 1.94 33.47
N SER A 55 -30.68 2.29 32.21
CA SER A 55 -31.71 2.64 31.24
C SER A 55 -31.20 2.45 29.81
N THR A 56 -32.07 1.86 29.00
CA THR A 56 -31.98 1.52 27.59
C THR A 56 -32.11 2.75 26.68
N GLY A 57 -31.36 2.79 25.57
CA GLY A 57 -31.75 3.60 24.40
C GLY A 57 -30.60 4.28 23.64
N SER A 58 -30.63 4.09 22.31
CA SER A 58 -29.82 4.72 21.24
C SER A 58 -28.36 4.30 21.08
N GLU A 59 -28.15 3.27 20.25
CA GLU A 59 -26.87 3.05 19.55
C GLU A 59 -26.66 4.18 18.54
N THR A 60 -25.96 5.23 18.96
CA THR A 60 -25.24 6.12 18.06
C THR A 60 -24.05 5.37 17.48
N SER A 61 -24.02 5.28 16.16
CA SER A 61 -22.88 4.93 15.31
C SER A 61 -21.55 5.40 15.91
N ARG A 62 -20.65 4.45 16.21
CA ARG A 62 -19.31 4.73 16.71
C ARG A 62 -18.44 5.33 15.60
N PRO A 63 -17.60 6.33 15.88
CA PRO A 63 -16.60 6.80 14.92
C PRO A 63 -15.56 5.69 14.70
N ARG A 64 -15.17 5.49 13.43
CA ARG A 64 -13.97 4.72 13.07
C ARG A 64 -12.77 5.36 13.80
N THR A 65 -12.16 4.62 14.71
CA THR A 65 -10.87 4.98 15.29
C THR A 65 -9.80 4.88 14.22
N GLY A 66 -9.58 5.98 13.51
CA GLY A 66 -8.43 6.16 12.63
C GLY A 66 -7.14 6.26 13.43
N ILE A 67 -6.09 5.64 12.91
CA ILE A 67 -4.71 5.79 13.37
C ILE A 67 -4.32 7.25 13.07
N SER A 68 -4.24 8.07 14.11
CA SER A 68 -4.18 9.53 14.05
C SER A 68 -2.85 10.14 13.60
N GLY A 69 -2.14 9.50 12.67
CA GLY A 69 -0.83 9.95 12.16
C GLY A 69 -0.75 10.12 10.64
N ILE A 70 -1.77 9.69 9.89
CA ILE A 70 -1.69 9.48 8.44
C ILE A 70 -2.38 10.62 7.64
N ASP A 71 -3.37 11.31 8.22
CA ASP A 71 -4.15 12.36 7.54
C ASP A 71 -3.30 13.50 6.97
N GLY A 72 -2.17 13.85 7.60
CA GLY A 72 -1.27 14.90 7.09
C GLY A 72 -0.34 14.42 5.96
N GLN A 73 -0.17 13.12 5.78
CA GLN A 73 0.67 12.54 4.73
C GLN A 73 -0.12 12.28 3.44
N ILE A 74 -1.43 12.01 3.53
CA ILE A 74 -2.28 11.71 2.38
C ILE A 74 -2.23 12.81 1.31
N PRO A 75 -2.45 14.11 1.61
CA PRO A 75 -2.37 15.16 0.60
C PRO A 75 -1.00 15.19 -0.10
N ARG A 76 0.08 14.98 0.67
CA ARG A 76 1.44 14.95 0.14
C ARG A 76 1.67 13.76 -0.80
N CYS A 77 1.15 12.58 -0.48
CA CYS A 77 1.25 11.40 -1.35
C CYS A 77 0.49 11.62 -2.66
N LEU A 78 -0.66 12.29 -2.61
CA LEU A 78 -1.43 12.60 -3.82
C LEU A 78 -0.77 13.68 -4.69
N ASP A 79 -0.05 14.64 -4.10
CA ASP A 79 0.77 15.58 -4.85
C ASP A 79 1.91 14.88 -5.58
N ILE A 80 2.56 13.90 -4.93
CA ILE A 80 3.59 13.06 -5.56
C ILE A 80 2.97 12.25 -6.69
N LEU A 81 1.83 11.59 -6.45
CA LEU A 81 1.11 10.83 -7.45
C LEU A 81 0.80 11.70 -8.67
N LYS A 82 0.25 12.91 -8.44
CA LYS A 82 -0.08 13.87 -9.49
C LYS A 82 1.15 14.25 -10.30
N HIS A 83 2.26 14.55 -9.64
CA HIS A 83 3.53 14.87 -10.30
C HIS A 83 4.02 13.71 -11.18
N GLU A 84 3.99 12.47 -10.69
CA GLU A 84 4.43 11.29 -11.44
C GLU A 84 3.49 10.95 -12.62
N MET A 85 2.17 11.08 -12.44
CA MET A 85 1.17 10.85 -13.49
C MET A 85 1.17 11.89 -14.60
N THR A 86 1.47 13.15 -14.25
CA THR A 86 1.49 14.28 -15.19
C THR A 86 2.88 14.55 -15.75
N SER A 87 3.77 13.56 -15.60
CA SER A 87 5.10 13.54 -16.20
C SER A 87 5.03 13.95 -17.68
N PRO A 88 5.76 15.01 -18.10
CA PRO A 88 5.74 15.49 -19.47
C PRO A 88 6.26 14.46 -20.48
N GLU A 89 6.97 13.43 -20.01
CA GLU A 89 7.49 12.30 -20.76
C GLU A 89 6.37 11.39 -21.31
N PHE A 90 5.18 11.37 -20.69
CA PHE A 90 4.03 10.59 -21.17
C PHE A 90 3.06 11.44 -21.99
N HIS A 91 2.40 10.82 -22.98
CA HIS A 91 1.36 11.48 -23.78
C HIS A 91 -0.02 11.54 -23.08
N ASP A 92 -0.18 10.75 -22.02
CA ASP A 92 -1.39 10.62 -21.21
C ASP A 92 -1.06 10.65 -19.69
N SER A 93 -2.10 10.78 -18.86
CA SER A 93 -2.01 10.69 -17.40
C SER A 93 -2.93 9.59 -16.89
N VAL A 94 -2.38 8.59 -16.22
CA VAL A 94 -3.14 7.50 -15.61
C VAL A 94 -2.50 7.02 -14.31
N TRP A 95 -3.34 6.59 -13.37
CA TRP A 95 -2.95 5.86 -12.16
C TRP A 95 -3.95 4.77 -11.84
N GLY A 96 -3.65 3.97 -10.82
CA GLY A 96 -4.44 2.81 -10.42
C GLY A 96 -3.73 1.52 -10.81
N PHE A 97 -4.15 0.43 -10.17
CA PHE A 97 -3.52 -0.87 -10.40
C PHE A 97 -3.91 -1.47 -11.75
N VAL A 98 -3.05 -2.36 -12.22
CA VAL A 98 -3.41 -3.33 -13.26
C VAL A 98 -4.13 -4.50 -12.60
N ILE A 99 -5.26 -4.93 -13.14
CA ILE A 99 -6.06 -6.03 -12.59
C ILE A 99 -6.17 -7.19 -13.57
N TYR A 100 -5.83 -8.38 -13.08
CA TYR A 100 -5.85 -9.64 -13.82
C TYR A 100 -7.08 -10.45 -13.45
N ARG A 101 -7.89 -10.80 -14.45
CA ARG A 101 -8.93 -11.81 -14.29
C ARG A 101 -8.32 -13.20 -14.40
N CYS A 102 -8.28 -13.94 -13.30
CA CYS A 102 -7.71 -15.29 -13.25
C CYS A 102 -8.80 -16.38 -13.18
N VAL A 103 -10.04 -16.06 -13.55
CA VAL A 103 -11.21 -16.94 -13.45
C VAL A 103 -12.04 -16.93 -14.71
N GLU A 104 -12.46 -18.13 -15.12
CA GLU A 104 -13.38 -18.32 -16.22
C GLU A 104 -14.83 -18.09 -15.78
N GLY A 105 -15.59 -17.37 -16.61
CA GLY A 105 -17.01 -17.14 -16.41
C GLY A 105 -17.32 -16.19 -15.24
N ASN A 106 -18.60 -16.10 -14.90
CA ASN A 106 -19.13 -15.20 -13.88
C ASN A 106 -18.96 -13.69 -14.21
N ASP A 107 -19.21 -13.31 -15.48
CA ASP A 107 -19.04 -11.94 -15.99
C ASP A 107 -19.82 -10.89 -15.19
N ALA A 108 -20.99 -11.26 -14.66
CA ALA A 108 -21.79 -10.37 -13.82
C ALA A 108 -21.07 -10.05 -12.51
N THR A 109 -20.60 -11.07 -11.77
CA THR A 109 -19.83 -10.86 -10.53
C THR A 109 -18.50 -10.17 -10.80
N TRP A 110 -17.82 -10.49 -11.89
CA TRP A 110 -16.61 -9.78 -12.32
C TRP A 110 -16.88 -8.29 -12.57
N SER A 111 -17.94 -7.96 -13.29
CA SER A 111 -18.34 -6.58 -13.55
C SER A 111 -18.71 -5.85 -12.26
N SER A 112 -19.44 -6.51 -11.35
CA SER A 112 -19.75 -5.97 -10.03
C SER A 112 -18.48 -5.70 -9.22
N LEU A 113 -17.51 -6.62 -9.22
CA LEU A 113 -16.23 -6.44 -8.53
C LEU A 113 -15.50 -5.19 -9.05
N LEU A 114 -15.36 -5.04 -10.37
CA LEU A 114 -14.72 -3.86 -10.95
C LEU A 114 -15.46 -2.57 -10.60
N GLN A 115 -16.79 -2.62 -10.57
CA GLN A 115 -17.63 -1.49 -10.19
C GLN A 115 -17.42 -1.13 -8.71
N THR A 116 -17.42 -2.12 -7.81
CA THR A 116 -17.15 -1.93 -6.38
C THR A 116 -15.79 -1.29 -6.14
N ILE A 117 -14.73 -1.70 -6.86
CA ILE A 117 -13.41 -1.06 -6.74
C ILE A 117 -13.48 0.41 -7.16
N ARG A 118 -14.11 0.71 -8.30
CA ARG A 118 -14.22 2.10 -8.79
C ARG A 118 -15.06 2.97 -7.86
N ASP A 119 -16.12 2.40 -7.28
CA ASP A 119 -16.99 3.11 -6.36
C ASP A 119 -16.28 3.35 -5.02
N ASP A 120 -15.53 2.39 -4.50
CA ASP A 120 -14.71 2.57 -3.29
C ASP A 120 -13.65 3.66 -3.46
N VAL A 121 -12.96 3.68 -4.60
CA VAL A 121 -12.04 4.77 -4.95
C VAL A 121 -12.78 6.10 -5.02
N ARG A 122 -13.95 6.18 -5.69
CA ARG A 122 -14.73 7.43 -5.76
C ARG A 122 -15.16 7.91 -4.38
N THR A 123 -15.70 7.01 -3.56
CA THR A 123 -16.12 7.30 -2.19
C THR A 123 -14.93 7.78 -1.38
N TRP A 124 -13.75 7.19 -1.55
CA TRP A 124 -12.56 7.68 -0.88
C TRP A 124 -12.29 9.15 -1.19
N PHE A 125 -12.54 9.67 -2.40
CA PHE A 125 -12.35 11.10 -2.72
C PHE A 125 -13.47 12.03 -2.23
N GLU A 126 -14.55 11.51 -1.63
CA GLU A 126 -15.63 12.34 -1.11
C GLU A 126 -15.13 13.22 0.06
N PRO A 127 -15.43 14.54 0.07
CA PRO A 127 -14.91 15.47 1.08
C PRO A 127 -15.20 15.06 2.53
N GLU A 128 -16.34 14.40 2.78
CA GLU A 128 -16.75 13.89 4.10
C GLU A 128 -15.81 12.82 4.68
N ASN A 129 -15.01 12.16 3.84
CA ASN A 129 -14.09 11.10 4.26
C ASN A 129 -12.71 11.63 4.68
N HIS A 130 -12.46 12.93 4.53
CA HIS A 130 -11.18 13.56 4.84
C HIS A 130 -11.29 14.71 5.82
N THR A 131 -10.30 14.80 6.71
CA THR A 131 -10.15 15.95 7.62
C THR A 131 -9.47 17.15 6.95
N SER A 132 -8.79 16.91 5.81
CA SER A 132 -8.06 17.91 5.03
C SER A 132 -8.49 17.88 3.56
N PRO A 133 -8.34 18.98 2.80
CA PRO A 133 -8.65 18.99 1.37
C PRO A 133 -7.81 17.96 0.61
N VAL A 134 -8.50 17.16 -0.21
CA VAL A 134 -7.89 16.18 -1.11
C VAL A 134 -8.07 16.67 -2.55
N PRO A 135 -7.03 16.65 -3.40
CA PRO A 135 -7.17 17.00 -4.81
C PRO A 135 -8.06 15.96 -5.48
N ASP A 136 -9.28 16.34 -5.88
CA ASP A 136 -10.23 15.47 -6.59
C ASP A 136 -9.94 15.41 -8.10
N ASP A 137 -9.18 16.38 -8.61
CA ASP A 137 -8.82 16.49 -10.03
C ASP A 137 -7.95 15.34 -10.53
N ILE A 138 -7.39 14.51 -9.63
CA ILE A 138 -6.68 13.29 -10.02
C ILE A 138 -7.61 12.10 -10.26
N LEU A 139 -8.82 12.11 -9.70
CA LEU A 139 -9.76 10.99 -9.80
C LEU A 139 -10.13 10.68 -11.26
N GLN A 140 -10.20 11.71 -12.12
CA GLN A 140 -10.48 11.57 -13.55
C GLN A 140 -9.42 10.74 -14.30
N PHE A 141 -8.23 10.57 -13.74
CA PHE A 141 -7.12 9.78 -14.31
C PHE A 141 -7.03 8.37 -13.72
N HIS A 142 -7.96 7.98 -12.83
CA HIS A 142 -7.99 6.62 -12.30
C HIS A 142 -8.38 5.64 -13.41
N ASP A 143 -7.47 4.72 -13.69
CA ASP A 143 -7.62 3.66 -14.67
C ASP A 143 -7.23 2.32 -14.03
N LEU A 144 -8.25 1.52 -13.72
CA LEU A 144 -8.09 0.12 -13.36
C LEU A 144 -7.88 -0.70 -14.64
N HIS A 145 -6.62 -0.83 -15.08
CA HIS A 145 -6.29 -1.47 -16.35
C HIS A 145 -6.60 -2.97 -16.30
N VAL A 146 -7.66 -3.38 -17.01
CA VAL A 146 -8.13 -4.76 -17.00
C VAL A 146 -7.37 -5.61 -18.01
N ILE A 147 -6.75 -6.70 -17.52
CA ILE A 147 -6.22 -7.79 -18.33
C ILE A 147 -7.16 -8.99 -18.16
N ASP A 148 -8.01 -9.19 -19.17
CA ASP A 148 -8.94 -10.31 -19.28
C ASP A 148 -8.53 -11.18 -20.48
N ASP A 149 -7.39 -11.87 -20.35
CA ASP A 149 -6.93 -12.89 -21.29
C ASP A 149 -7.32 -14.27 -20.78
N LYS A 150 -8.10 -15.02 -21.57
CA LYS A 150 -8.53 -16.39 -21.26
C LYS A 150 -7.38 -17.34 -20.98
N LYS A 151 -6.17 -17.07 -21.51
CA LYS A 151 -4.96 -17.87 -21.22
C LYS A 151 -4.49 -17.75 -19.77
N LEU A 152 -4.92 -16.70 -19.07
CA LEU A 152 -4.59 -16.43 -17.67
C LEU A 152 -5.68 -16.95 -16.70
N TYR A 153 -6.75 -17.56 -17.20
CA TYR A 153 -7.74 -18.19 -16.35
C TYR A 153 -7.13 -19.42 -15.66
N GLY A 154 -7.19 -19.45 -14.33
CA GLY A 154 -6.52 -20.46 -13.51
C GLY A 154 -5.00 -20.26 -13.40
N ALA A 155 -4.45 -19.13 -13.86
CA ALA A 155 -3.02 -18.85 -13.72
C ALA A 155 -2.60 -18.80 -12.24
N SER A 156 -1.43 -19.36 -11.95
CA SER A 156 -0.75 -19.17 -10.66
C SER A 156 -0.27 -17.72 -10.52
N ILE A 157 -0.02 -17.28 -9.29
CA ILE A 157 0.54 -15.94 -9.03
C ILE A 157 1.89 -15.74 -9.71
N ARG A 158 2.71 -16.79 -9.79
CA ARG A 158 3.98 -16.74 -10.54
C ARG A 158 3.75 -16.39 -12.01
N GLN A 159 2.78 -17.03 -12.67
CA GLN A 159 2.45 -16.75 -14.07
C GLN A 159 1.87 -15.35 -14.27
N VAL A 160 1.01 -14.88 -13.35
CA VAL A 160 0.51 -13.49 -13.37
C VAL A 160 1.67 -12.50 -13.23
N ARG A 161 2.60 -12.76 -12.31
CA ARG A 161 3.79 -11.93 -12.09
C ARG A 161 4.71 -11.90 -13.32
N GLU A 162 4.97 -13.06 -13.93
CA GLU A 162 5.74 -13.15 -15.18
C GLU A 162 5.09 -12.33 -16.29
N HIS A 163 3.79 -12.51 -16.52
CA HIS A 163 3.06 -11.72 -17.51
C HIS A 163 3.10 -10.22 -17.19
N PHE A 164 2.96 -9.85 -15.91
CA PHE A 164 3.03 -8.45 -15.49
C PHE A 164 4.39 -7.82 -15.76
N ARG A 165 5.49 -8.53 -15.49
CA ARG A 165 6.86 -8.09 -15.81
C ARG A 165 7.04 -7.86 -17.31
N GLU A 166 6.44 -8.68 -18.16
CA GLU A 166 6.50 -8.52 -19.62
C GLU A 166 5.62 -7.36 -20.11
N TRP A 167 4.47 -7.17 -19.47
CA TRP A 167 3.53 -6.11 -19.79
C TRP A 167 4.08 -4.71 -19.47
N VAL A 168 4.70 -4.52 -18.30
CA VAL A 168 5.19 -3.20 -17.82
C VAL A 168 6.08 -2.47 -18.84
N PRO A 169 7.20 -3.04 -19.35
CA PRO A 169 8.06 -2.32 -20.29
C PRO A 169 7.36 -2.01 -21.61
N SER A 170 6.43 -2.87 -22.04
CA SER A 170 5.63 -2.65 -23.24
C SER A 170 4.63 -1.51 -23.05
N ASN A 171 3.96 -1.47 -21.89
CA ASN A 171 3.04 -0.40 -21.53
C ASN A 171 3.76 0.94 -21.39
N LEU A 172 4.86 0.99 -20.66
CA LEU A 172 5.69 2.19 -20.51
C LEU A 172 6.08 2.77 -21.86
N LYS A 173 6.66 1.95 -22.75
CA LYS A 173 7.06 2.37 -24.11
C LYS A 173 5.89 2.92 -24.92
N SER A 174 4.70 2.32 -24.81
CA SER A 174 3.52 2.77 -25.56
C SER A 174 2.99 4.14 -25.10
N ARG A 175 3.34 4.57 -23.89
CA ARG A 175 2.91 5.82 -23.28
C ARG A 175 3.89 6.97 -23.49
N LEU A 176 5.14 6.68 -23.86
CA LEU A 176 6.16 7.70 -24.06
C LEU A 176 5.80 8.66 -25.20
N ARG A 177 6.10 9.94 -25.02
CA ARG A 177 6.11 10.91 -26.11
C ARG A 177 7.24 10.63 -27.09
N PRO A 178 7.16 11.15 -28.33
CA PRO A 178 8.28 11.12 -29.26
C PRO A 178 9.54 11.73 -28.66
N ASN A 179 10.69 11.07 -28.85
CA ASN A 179 12.01 11.45 -28.35
C ASN A 179 12.25 11.31 -26.84
N THR A 180 11.34 10.66 -26.12
CA THR A 180 11.53 10.28 -24.73
C THR A 180 11.98 8.83 -24.63
N THR A 181 12.91 8.51 -23.72
CA THR A 181 13.35 7.14 -23.46
C THR A 181 12.87 6.61 -22.11
N ILE A 182 13.08 5.31 -21.86
CA ILE A 182 12.80 4.70 -20.56
C ILE A 182 13.69 5.32 -19.48
N GLU A 183 14.94 5.63 -19.80
CA GLU A 183 15.86 6.26 -18.85
C GLU A 183 15.38 7.64 -18.38
N ASP A 184 14.64 8.38 -19.22
CA ASP A 184 14.10 9.68 -18.84
C ASP A 184 13.01 9.56 -17.78
N ILE A 185 12.11 8.57 -17.92
CA ILE A 185 11.07 8.31 -16.91
C ILE A 185 11.63 7.65 -15.64
N SER A 186 12.69 6.85 -15.75
CA SER A 186 13.34 6.25 -14.57
C SER A 186 14.03 7.30 -13.69
N ARG A 187 14.57 8.38 -14.27
CA ARG A 187 15.18 9.48 -13.50
C ARG A 187 14.20 10.19 -12.58
N ILE A 188 12.92 10.17 -12.91
CA ILE A 188 11.84 10.81 -12.15
C ILE A 188 10.99 9.79 -11.38
N GLY A 189 11.36 8.50 -11.38
CA GLY A 189 10.66 7.44 -10.65
C GLY A 189 9.30 7.04 -11.22
N ALA A 190 8.98 7.47 -12.44
CA ALA A 190 7.66 7.21 -13.02
C ALA A 190 7.44 5.74 -13.43
N ASP A 191 8.51 4.95 -13.54
CA ASP A 191 8.49 3.49 -13.74
C ASP A 191 8.47 2.68 -12.43
N THR A 192 8.62 3.33 -11.28
CA THR A 192 8.55 2.72 -9.93
C THR A 192 7.25 3.02 -9.18
N THR A 193 6.28 3.65 -9.85
CA THR A 193 4.96 3.91 -9.26
C THR A 193 4.20 2.61 -8.96
N PRO A 194 3.19 2.62 -8.06
CA PRO A 194 2.47 1.40 -7.68
C PRO A 194 1.87 0.67 -8.90
N ARG A 195 1.46 1.41 -9.93
CA ARG A 195 0.93 0.85 -11.19
C ARG A 195 1.91 -0.09 -11.90
N TYR A 196 3.21 0.13 -11.75
CA TYR A 196 4.25 -0.65 -12.43
C TYR A 196 4.99 -1.60 -11.49
N MET A 197 4.83 -1.45 -10.17
CA MET A 197 5.44 -2.32 -9.17
C MET A 197 4.47 -3.38 -8.63
N LEU A 198 3.17 -3.09 -8.64
CA LEU A 198 2.13 -3.94 -8.06
C LEU A 198 1.02 -4.20 -9.08
N CYS A 199 0.45 -5.41 -9.04
CA CYS A 199 -0.79 -5.71 -9.74
C CYS A 199 -1.79 -6.44 -8.83
N LEU A 200 -3.05 -6.42 -9.24
CA LEU A 200 -4.13 -7.15 -8.60
C LEU A 200 -4.41 -8.44 -9.39
N ALA A 201 -4.46 -9.58 -8.70
CA ALA A 201 -4.91 -10.84 -9.27
C ALA A 201 -6.25 -11.25 -8.62
N VAL A 202 -7.25 -11.52 -9.45
CA VAL A 202 -8.58 -11.92 -8.98
C VAL A 202 -8.83 -13.36 -9.35
N ASP A 203 -8.88 -14.21 -8.32
CA ASP A 203 -9.25 -15.61 -8.44
C ASP A 203 -10.71 -15.85 -7.97
N GLN A 204 -11.09 -17.11 -7.86
CA GLN A 204 -12.45 -17.48 -7.48
C GLN A 204 -12.76 -17.11 -6.02
N ILE A 205 -11.75 -17.08 -5.14
CA ILE A 205 -11.92 -16.66 -3.74
C ILE A 205 -12.24 -15.17 -3.68
N CYS A 206 -11.56 -14.35 -4.49
CA CYS A 206 -11.85 -12.93 -4.60
C CYS A 206 -13.30 -12.69 -5.06
N LEU A 207 -13.77 -13.40 -6.09
CA LEU A 207 -15.18 -13.27 -6.53
C LEU A 207 -16.18 -13.69 -5.46
N GLU A 208 -15.92 -14.81 -4.77
CA GLU A 208 -16.79 -15.29 -3.68
C GLU A 208 -16.85 -14.32 -2.50
N SER A 209 -15.78 -13.55 -2.26
CA SER A 209 -15.74 -12.58 -1.17
C SER A 209 -16.72 -11.43 -1.34
N LEU A 210 -17.13 -11.10 -2.57
CA LEU A 210 -18.06 -10.01 -2.85
C LEU A 210 -19.43 -10.24 -2.19
N ASP A 211 -19.92 -11.48 -2.21
CA ASP A 211 -21.23 -11.86 -1.70
C ASP A 211 -21.16 -12.53 -0.32
N ASN A 212 -19.98 -12.55 0.32
CA ASN A 212 -19.81 -13.28 1.56
C ASN A 212 -20.12 -12.40 2.78
N PRO A 213 -21.22 -12.65 3.50
CA PRO A 213 -21.58 -11.87 4.69
C PRO A 213 -20.62 -12.05 5.85
N SER A 214 -19.72 -13.03 5.79
CA SER A 214 -18.73 -13.33 6.83
C SER A 214 -17.46 -12.49 6.70
N ILE A 215 -17.25 -11.82 5.57
CA ILE A 215 -16.14 -10.91 5.35
C ILE A 215 -16.71 -9.51 5.22
N ASN A 216 -16.18 -8.57 6.00
CA ASN A 216 -16.68 -7.19 6.02
C ASN A 216 -16.23 -6.35 4.80
N SER A 217 -15.54 -6.95 3.82
CA SER A 217 -15.02 -6.27 2.63
C SER A 217 -14.64 -7.27 1.54
N LEU A 218 -14.80 -6.87 0.27
CA LEU A 218 -14.19 -7.56 -0.88
C LEU A 218 -12.69 -7.73 -0.64
N VAL A 219 -12.11 -8.86 -1.04
CA VAL A 219 -10.65 -9.05 -1.03
C VAL A 219 -10.10 -9.31 -2.43
N VAL A 220 -8.91 -8.80 -2.69
CA VAL A 220 -8.13 -9.01 -3.94
C VAL A 220 -6.74 -9.50 -3.58
N LYS A 221 -6.03 -10.16 -4.51
CA LYS A 221 -4.63 -10.50 -4.29
C LYS A 221 -3.75 -9.37 -4.81
N LEU A 222 -2.93 -8.80 -3.94
CA LEU A 222 -1.90 -7.84 -4.32
C LEU A 222 -0.60 -8.61 -4.61
N VAL A 223 0.01 -8.39 -5.77
CA VAL A 223 1.19 -9.12 -6.25
C VAL A 223 2.32 -8.14 -6.50
N LEU A 224 3.48 -8.39 -5.89
CA LEU A 224 4.70 -7.65 -6.15
C LEU A 224 5.39 -8.15 -7.42
N LYS A 225 5.74 -7.22 -8.32
CA LYS A 225 6.37 -7.50 -9.61
C LYS A 225 7.72 -8.20 -9.44
N ASP A 226 8.65 -7.62 -8.69
CA ASP A 226 10.05 -8.05 -8.67
C ASP A 226 10.42 -8.92 -7.46
N PHE A 227 9.42 -9.58 -6.85
CA PHE A 227 9.65 -10.48 -5.72
C PHE A 227 10.54 -11.69 -6.09
N ASP A 228 11.52 -11.97 -5.23
CA ASP A 228 12.47 -13.09 -5.24
C ASP A 228 13.24 -13.31 -6.56
N LEU A 229 14.00 -12.28 -6.96
CA LEU A 229 14.91 -12.34 -8.11
C LEU A 229 16.40 -12.17 -7.75
N GLU A 230 16.76 -12.07 -6.47
CA GLU A 230 18.12 -12.44 -6.11
C GLU A 230 18.18 -13.96 -6.14
N GLU A 231 18.99 -14.53 -7.04
CA GLU A 231 19.32 -15.96 -7.01
C GLU A 231 19.99 -16.26 -5.67
N GLU A 232 19.20 -16.49 -4.62
CA GLU A 232 19.72 -17.14 -3.43
C GLU A 232 20.24 -18.49 -3.88
N SER A 233 21.52 -18.73 -3.60
CA SER A 233 22.16 -19.98 -3.94
C SER A 233 21.38 -21.14 -3.31
N ALA A 234 21.44 -22.33 -3.92
CA ALA A 234 20.83 -23.51 -3.32
C ALA A 234 21.32 -23.74 -1.87
N GLU A 235 22.54 -23.29 -1.57
CA GLU A 235 23.16 -23.34 -0.24
C GLU A 235 22.53 -22.34 0.74
N ASP A 236 22.20 -21.12 0.29
CA ASP A 236 21.52 -20.11 1.12
C ASP A 236 20.08 -20.53 1.47
N LYS A 237 19.36 -21.10 0.50
CA LYS A 237 18.01 -21.62 0.70
C LYS A 237 17.98 -22.78 1.72
N VAL A 238 18.95 -23.69 1.63
CA VAL A 238 19.11 -24.80 2.59
C VAL A 238 19.51 -24.27 3.97
N ALA A 239 20.48 -23.37 4.06
CA ALA A 239 20.93 -22.80 5.32
C ALA A 239 19.85 -21.94 6.03
N TYR A 240 18.97 -21.30 5.26
CA TYR A 240 17.83 -20.55 5.78
C TYR A 240 16.70 -21.48 6.25
N ALA A 241 16.34 -22.49 5.45
CA ALA A 241 15.35 -23.51 5.79
C ALA A 241 15.75 -24.36 7.00
N GLU A 242 17.04 -24.69 7.15
CA GLU A 242 17.57 -25.40 8.34
C GLU A 242 17.56 -24.54 9.61
N ARG A 243 17.49 -23.21 9.48
CA ARG A 243 17.50 -22.27 10.61
C ARG A 243 16.08 -21.92 11.12
N TYR A 244 15.05 -22.07 10.29
CA TYR A 244 13.67 -21.72 10.62
C TYR A 244 12.72 -22.85 10.15
N GLU A 245 12.26 -23.68 11.09
CA GLU A 245 11.45 -24.88 10.82
C GLU A 245 10.04 -24.59 10.29
N GLU A 246 9.60 -23.33 10.28
CA GLU A 246 8.23 -22.95 9.91
C GLU A 246 8.24 -21.57 9.22
N HIS A 247 8.85 -21.50 8.04
CA HIS A 247 8.61 -20.40 7.12
C HIS A 247 7.88 -20.95 5.90
N THR A 248 6.58 -20.63 5.80
CA THR A 248 5.95 -20.54 4.49
C THR A 248 6.77 -19.51 3.71
N PRO A 249 7.29 -19.86 2.52
CA PRO A 249 8.06 -18.91 1.72
C PRO A 249 7.26 -17.62 1.60
N ASP A 250 7.87 -16.45 1.84
CA ASP A 250 7.29 -15.20 1.38
C ASP A 250 7.01 -15.40 -0.12
N GLU A 251 5.74 -15.30 -0.52
CA GLU A 251 5.35 -15.65 -1.89
C GLU A 251 5.32 -14.42 -2.79
N GLY A 252 5.60 -13.22 -2.25
CA GLY A 252 5.52 -11.97 -2.99
C GLY A 252 4.12 -11.59 -3.42
N TRP A 253 3.12 -12.06 -2.67
CA TRP A 253 1.73 -11.67 -2.83
C TRP A 253 0.98 -11.82 -1.51
N MET A 254 -0.08 -11.03 -1.33
CA MET A 254 -0.94 -11.09 -0.15
C MET A 254 -2.40 -10.84 -0.52
N TYR A 255 -3.33 -11.23 0.36
CA TYR A 255 -4.70 -10.72 0.25
C TYR A 255 -4.79 -9.31 0.82
N MET A 256 -5.43 -8.43 0.06
CA MET A 256 -5.69 -7.05 0.45
C MET A 256 -7.21 -6.83 0.48
N PRO A 257 -7.80 -6.46 1.64
CA PRO A 257 -9.16 -5.95 1.71
C PRO A 257 -9.31 -4.71 0.85
N LEU A 258 -10.44 -4.56 0.15
CA LEU A 258 -10.69 -3.43 -0.74
C LEU A 258 -10.55 -2.08 -0.01
N ALA A 259 -10.99 -2.03 1.25
CA ALA A 259 -10.88 -0.84 2.08
C ALA A 259 -9.44 -0.31 2.25
N GLN A 260 -8.42 -1.12 1.95
CA GLN A 260 -7.01 -0.73 1.98
C GLN A 260 -6.49 -0.28 0.61
N TYR A 261 -7.26 -0.36 -0.48
CA TYR A 261 -6.80 -0.04 -1.83
C TYR A 261 -6.07 1.31 -1.90
N MET A 262 -6.71 2.37 -1.41
CA MET A 262 -6.15 3.73 -1.48
C MET A 262 -4.98 3.91 -0.52
N GLU A 263 -5.08 3.36 0.69
CA GLU A 263 -4.00 3.39 1.68
C GLU A 263 -2.75 2.70 1.12
N THR A 264 -2.87 1.47 0.63
CA THR A 264 -1.78 0.72 0.01
C THR A 264 -1.19 1.46 -1.20
N TYR A 265 -2.03 2.01 -2.08
CA TYR A 265 -1.56 2.76 -3.24
C TYR A 265 -0.73 3.98 -2.81
N THR A 266 -1.22 4.77 -1.84
CA THR A 266 -0.51 5.97 -1.36
C THR A 266 0.71 5.67 -0.49
N ASN A 267 0.68 4.60 0.32
CA ASN A 267 1.81 4.17 1.14
C ASN A 267 2.98 3.71 0.27
N TRP A 268 2.69 3.00 -0.82
CA TRP A 268 3.71 2.57 -1.77
C TRP A 268 4.43 3.77 -2.40
N ILE A 269 3.69 4.79 -2.84
CA ILE A 269 4.27 6.04 -3.37
C ILE A 269 5.18 6.70 -2.34
N ALA A 270 4.77 6.67 -1.08
CA ALA A 270 5.50 7.35 -0.04
C ALA A 270 6.80 6.62 0.31
N TRP A 271 6.72 5.32 0.60
CA TRP A 271 7.74 4.62 1.40
C TRP A 271 8.29 3.36 0.73
N ASP A 272 7.65 2.82 -0.32
CA ASP A 272 8.08 1.60 -1.03
C ASP A 272 8.41 0.42 -0.08
N ASP A 273 7.56 0.19 0.93
CA ASP A 273 7.84 -0.77 2.00
C ASP A 273 6.91 -1.99 1.93
N TRP A 274 7.22 -2.91 1.02
CA TRP A 274 6.51 -4.19 0.91
C TRP A 274 6.57 -4.98 2.22
N TYR A 275 7.72 -5.03 2.88
CA TYR A 275 7.96 -5.91 4.02
C TYR A 275 7.21 -5.47 5.28
N ASP A 276 7.07 -4.17 5.51
CA ASP A 276 6.30 -3.65 6.64
C ASP A 276 4.78 -3.81 6.47
N ASN A 277 4.30 -4.10 5.25
CA ASN A 277 2.89 -4.31 4.94
C ASN A 277 2.55 -5.74 4.53
N TYR A 278 3.56 -6.59 4.29
CA TYR A 278 3.38 -7.95 3.84
C TYR A 278 2.67 -8.79 4.89
N VAL A 279 1.53 -9.38 4.50
CA VAL A 279 0.83 -10.37 5.29
C VAL A 279 0.84 -11.68 4.53
N ASN A 280 1.35 -12.71 5.18
CA ASN A 280 1.41 -14.03 4.60
C ASN A 280 -0.01 -14.59 4.32
N PRO A 281 -0.30 -15.01 3.08
CA PRO A 281 -1.55 -15.71 2.79
C PRO A 281 -1.72 -16.97 3.66
N PRO A 282 -2.95 -17.39 3.97
CA PRO A 282 -4.24 -16.85 3.52
C PRO A 282 -4.81 -15.71 4.39
N PHE A 283 -4.00 -15.03 5.19
CA PHE A 283 -4.48 -13.98 6.10
C PHE A 283 -4.51 -12.60 5.44
N THR A 284 -5.26 -11.67 6.05
CA THR A 284 -5.33 -10.25 5.65
C THR A 284 -4.74 -9.29 6.67
N ASN A 285 -4.30 -9.80 7.83
CA ASN A 285 -3.52 -9.05 8.80
C ASN A 285 -2.58 -9.96 9.62
N TYR A 286 -1.66 -9.33 10.35
CA TYR A 286 -0.65 -9.97 11.21
C TYR A 286 -1.20 -10.73 12.42
N CYS A 287 -2.49 -10.66 12.70
CA CYS A 287 -3.04 -11.34 13.86
C CYS A 287 -3.10 -12.85 13.68
N GLU A 288 -3.06 -13.33 12.42
CA GLU A 288 -3.15 -14.76 12.06
C GLU A 288 -4.32 -15.48 12.74
N ASP A 289 -5.39 -14.73 13.03
CA ASP A 289 -6.63 -15.26 13.58
C ASP A 289 -7.43 -15.94 12.45
N GLU A 290 -8.03 -17.09 12.75
CA GLU A 290 -8.96 -17.79 11.84
C GLU A 290 -10.13 -16.88 11.42
N SER A 291 -10.47 -15.86 12.22
CA SER A 291 -11.48 -14.85 11.83
C SER A 291 -11.03 -13.94 10.68
N HIS A 292 -9.74 -13.88 10.38
CA HIS A 292 -9.11 -13.06 9.35
C HIS A 292 -8.48 -13.89 8.22
N ARG A 293 -8.59 -15.21 8.34
CA ARG A 293 -8.27 -16.17 7.29
C ARG A 293 -9.27 -16.03 6.14
N ILE A 294 -8.75 -15.98 4.92
CA ILE A 294 -9.54 -15.92 3.70
C ILE A 294 -9.83 -17.32 3.16
N GLY A 295 -11.05 -17.54 2.70
CA GLY A 295 -11.53 -18.82 2.18
C GLY A 295 -12.09 -19.86 3.17
N PRO A 296 -12.22 -19.66 4.50
CA PRO A 296 -12.67 -20.72 5.41
C PRO A 296 -14.10 -21.22 5.13
N TRP A 297 -14.92 -20.48 4.37
CA TRP A 297 -16.24 -20.93 3.92
C TRP A 297 -16.17 -22.10 2.91
N ARG A 298 -15.02 -22.36 2.30
CA ARG A 298 -14.81 -23.52 1.43
C ARG A 298 -14.61 -24.81 2.21
N ASP A 299 -14.12 -24.72 3.44
CA ASP A 299 -13.86 -25.87 4.32
C ASP A 299 -15.18 -26.54 4.77
N LYS A 300 -16.30 -25.80 4.73
CA LYS A 300 -17.63 -26.27 5.18
C LYS A 300 -18.41 -27.08 4.13
N LYS A 301 -17.82 -27.42 2.99
CA LYS A 301 -18.49 -28.12 1.87
C LYS A 301 -18.20 -29.63 1.77
N ASN A 302 -17.55 -30.24 2.76
CA ASN A 302 -17.34 -31.69 2.83
C ASN A 302 -18.17 -32.35 3.95
#